data_AF-A0AA37V234-F1
#
_entry.id   AF-A0AA37V234-F1
#
_cell.length_a   1.000
_cell.length_b   1.000
_cell.length_c   1.000
_cell.angle_alpha   90.00
_cell.angle_beta   90.00
_cell.angle_gamma   90.00
#
_symmetry.space_group_name_H-M   'P 1'
#
loop_
_entity.id
_entity.type
_entity.pdbx_description
1 polymer ?
#
loop_
_entity_poly.entity_id
_entity_poly.type
_entity_poly.pdbx_seq_one_letter_code
_entity_poly.pdbx_strand_id
1 'polypeptide(L)'
;MARFRFGVTRYPGVLDAIERQLAPAGGLTCSLGAGRVHLVLRGVGATRWSADAQIAHALEMARAARAVLAADARAPVRVHAQHAIVVRYEDVAVTGGCDVRAHWECVVPTPAR
;
A
#
# COMPACT_ATOMS: atom_id res chain seq x y z
N MET A 1 6.07 -34.45 9.47
CA MET A 1 5.30 -33.21 9.70
C MET A 1 6.13 -32.02 9.21
N ALA A 2 5.73 -31.39 8.10
CA ALA A 2 6.47 -30.27 7.53
C ALA A 2 6.21 -29.00 8.36
N ARG A 3 7.25 -28.45 9.00
CA ARG A 3 7.19 -27.15 9.68
C ARG A 3 7.10 -26.06 8.62
N PHE A 4 5.92 -25.48 8.42
CA PHE A 4 5.78 -24.24 7.66
C PHE A 4 6.53 -23.13 8.40
N ARG A 5 7.69 -22.72 7.86
CA ARG A 5 8.38 -21.50 8.30
C ARG A 5 7.59 -20.32 7.74
N PHE A 6 6.66 -19.77 8.52
CA PHE A 6 6.13 -18.44 8.27
C PHE A 6 7.24 -17.42 8.55
N GLY A 7 8.19 -17.32 7.62
CA GLY A 7 9.13 -16.22 7.60
C GLY A 7 8.37 -14.99 7.13
N VAL A 8 8.12 -14.03 8.02
CA VAL A 8 7.80 -12.67 7.61
C VAL A 8 9.06 -12.13 6.96
N THR A 9 9.24 -12.40 5.67
CA THR A 9 10.37 -11.85 4.91
C THR A 9 10.09 -10.37 4.73
N ARG A 10 10.63 -9.56 5.63
CA ARG A 10 10.63 -8.11 5.46
C ARG A 10 11.60 -7.80 4.34
N TYR A 11 11.12 -7.13 3.30
CA TYR A 11 11.94 -6.58 2.22
C TYR A 11 12.07 -5.07 2.40
N PRO A 12 12.68 -4.57 3.51
CA PRO A 12 12.66 -3.15 3.84
C PRO A 12 13.13 -2.29 2.65
N GLY A 13 14.22 -2.67 1.98
CA GLY A 13 14.73 -1.90 0.85
C GLY A 13 13.79 -1.77 -0.37
N VAL A 14 12.85 -2.71 -0.60
CA VAL A 14 11.86 -2.55 -1.68
C VAL A 14 10.65 -1.72 -1.22
N LEU A 15 10.28 -1.87 0.05
CA LEU A 15 9.20 -1.09 0.66
C LEU A 15 9.61 0.39 0.75
N ASP A 16 10.86 0.67 1.14
CA ASP A 16 11.46 2.00 1.15
C ASP A 16 11.59 2.59 -0.27
N ALA A 17 11.77 1.76 -1.30
CA ALA A 17 11.80 2.20 -2.68
C ALA A 17 10.40 2.61 -3.16
N ILE A 18 9.37 1.82 -2.83
CA ILE A 18 7.96 2.16 -3.07
C ILE A 18 7.60 3.46 -2.34
N GLU A 19 7.99 3.59 -1.07
CA GLU A 19 7.72 4.77 -0.24
C GLU A 19 8.36 6.04 -0.83
N ARG A 20 9.66 5.99 -1.18
CA ARG A 20 10.35 7.12 -1.79
C ARG A 20 9.80 7.52 -3.16
N GLN A 21 9.38 6.55 -3.95
CA GLN A 21 8.85 6.82 -5.29
C GLN A 21 7.44 7.41 -5.24
N LEU A 22 6.61 6.99 -4.28
CA LEU A 22 5.19 7.35 -4.23
C LEU A 22 4.88 8.51 -3.29
N ALA A 23 5.67 8.69 -2.23
CA ALA A 23 5.47 9.74 -1.25
C ALA A 23 6.83 10.26 -0.73
N PRO A 24 7.56 11.04 -1.54
CA PRO A 24 8.90 11.53 -1.18
C PRO A 24 8.91 12.46 0.06
N ALA A 25 7.75 13.04 0.41
CA ALA A 25 7.57 13.85 1.62
C ALA A 25 7.26 13.02 2.89
N GLY A 26 7.24 11.69 2.78
CA GLY A 26 6.83 10.77 3.85
C GLY A 26 5.32 10.54 3.91
N GLY A 27 4.87 9.81 4.94
CA GLY A 27 3.43 9.56 5.18
C GLY A 27 2.85 8.33 4.50
N LEU A 28 3.61 7.62 3.65
CA LEU A 28 3.27 6.30 3.13
C LEU A 28 4.02 5.22 3.93
N THR A 29 3.30 4.16 4.31
CA THR A 29 3.88 2.95 4.88
C THR A 29 3.51 1.77 3.98
N CYS A 30 4.52 1.04 3.51
CA CYS A 30 4.34 -0.14 2.69
C CYS A 30 4.61 -1.42 3.49
N SER A 31 3.75 -2.43 3.37
CA SER A 31 3.97 -3.73 4.02
C SER A 31 3.46 -4.90 3.18
N LEU A 32 4.03 -6.08 3.43
CA LEU A 32 3.64 -7.33 2.80
C LEU A 32 3.01 -8.23 3.87
N GLY A 33 1.75 -8.62 3.70
CA GLY A 33 1.00 -9.39 4.67
C GLY A 33 -0.11 -10.20 4.03
N ALA A 34 -0.37 -11.41 4.53
CA ALA A 34 -1.49 -12.27 4.09
C ALA A 34 -1.63 -12.46 2.56
N GLY A 35 -0.51 -12.48 1.82
CA GLY A 35 -0.54 -12.60 0.36
C GLY A 35 -0.98 -11.32 -0.38
N ARG A 36 -0.90 -10.16 0.27
CA ARG A 36 -1.25 -8.84 -0.27
C ARG A 36 -0.13 -7.83 -0.02
N VAL A 37 -0.13 -6.77 -0.82
CA VAL A 37 0.69 -5.57 -0.61
C VAL A 37 -0.19 -4.51 0.01
N HIS A 38 0.20 -3.93 1.13
CA HIS A 38 -0.54 -2.87 1.80
C HIS A 38 0.21 -1.54 1.65
N LEU A 39 -0.46 -0.54 1.11
CA LEU A 39 -0.02 0.84 1.01
C LEU A 39 -0.90 1.69 1.94
N VAL A 40 -0.35 2.17 3.05
CA VAL A 40 -1.10 2.98 4.02
C VAL A 40 -0.59 4.40 3.97
N LEU A 41 -1.44 5.34 3.57
CA LEU A 41 -1.12 6.76 3.57
C LEU A 41 -1.80 7.43 4.76
N ARG A 42 -1.01 8.15 5.57
CA ARG A 42 -1.46 8.82 6.78
C ARG A 42 -1.42 10.33 6.64
N GLY A 43 -2.50 11.00 7.01
CA GLY A 43 -2.57 12.47 7.10
C GLY A 43 -2.55 13.18 5.74
N VAL A 44 -2.88 12.48 4.65
CA VAL A 44 -2.91 13.04 3.29
C VAL A 44 -4.22 13.80 2.99
N GLY A 45 -5.22 13.69 3.86
CA GLY A 45 -6.54 14.29 3.69
C GLY A 45 -7.40 13.63 2.62
N ALA A 46 -6.99 12.46 2.14
CA ALA A 46 -7.63 11.74 1.06
C ALA A 46 -9.00 11.18 1.43
N THR A 47 -9.30 10.98 2.72
CA THR A 47 -10.65 10.56 3.15
C THR A 47 -11.72 11.62 2.86
N ARG A 48 -11.30 12.87 2.57
CA ARG A 48 -12.18 14.01 2.26
C ARG A 48 -12.43 14.19 0.76
N TRP A 49 -11.69 13.48 -0.09
CA TRP A 49 -11.83 13.58 -1.54
C TRP A 49 -13.15 12.94 -2.01
N SER A 50 -13.53 13.22 -3.25
CA SER A 50 -14.61 12.46 -3.90
C SER A 50 -14.20 10.99 -4.08
N ALA A 51 -15.19 10.10 -4.11
CA ALA A 51 -14.94 8.67 -4.30
C ALA A 51 -14.15 8.39 -5.59
N ASP A 52 -14.47 9.08 -6.68
CA ASP A 52 -13.75 8.93 -7.95
C ASP A 52 -12.28 9.33 -7.85
N ALA A 53 -11.97 10.41 -7.13
CA ALA A 53 -10.59 10.84 -6.91
C ALA A 53 -9.83 9.84 -6.02
N GLN A 54 -10.47 9.30 -4.98
CA GLN A 54 -9.89 8.26 -4.11
C GLN A 54 -9.54 7.00 -4.90
N ILE A 55 -10.46 6.54 -5.76
CA ILE A 55 -10.29 5.37 -6.62
C ILE A 55 -9.19 5.60 -7.65
N ALA A 56 -9.23 6.73 -8.38
CA ALA A 56 -8.23 7.06 -9.38
C ALA A 56 -6.81 7.05 -8.78
N HIS A 57 -6.63 7.74 -7.65
CA HIS A 57 -5.36 7.76 -6.96
C HIS A 57 -4.94 6.38 -6.42
N ALA A 58 -5.88 5.58 -5.91
CA ALA A 58 -5.58 4.23 -5.46
C ALA A 58 -5.09 3.32 -6.61
N LEU A 59 -5.67 3.46 -7.79
CA LEU A 59 -5.25 2.73 -8.99
C LEU A 59 -3.85 3.16 -9.46
N GLU A 60 -3.55 4.46 -9.44
CA GLU A 60 -2.21 4.98 -9.75
C GLU A 60 -1.16 4.44 -8.77
N MET A 61 -1.45 4.50 -7.48
CA MET A 61 -0.59 3.97 -6.42
C MET A 61 -0.32 2.47 -6.59
N ALA A 62 -1.37 1.69 -6.85
CA ALA A 62 -1.22 0.26 -7.12
C ALA A 62 -0.39 -0.01 -8.37
N ARG A 63 -0.57 0.76 -9.44
CA ARG A 63 0.21 0.62 -10.68
C ARG A 63 1.70 0.87 -10.44
N ALA A 64 2.04 1.94 -9.74
CA ALA A 64 3.42 2.28 -9.43
C ALA A 64 4.06 1.26 -8.48
N ALA A 65 3.37 0.81 -7.43
CA ALA A 65 3.88 -0.23 -6.55
C ALA A 65 4.15 -1.55 -7.30
N ARG A 66 3.28 -1.93 -8.24
CA ARG A 66 3.53 -3.09 -9.12
C ARG A 66 4.78 -2.92 -9.97
N ALA A 67 4.98 -1.74 -10.54
CA ALA A 67 6.16 -1.47 -11.37
C ALA A 67 7.46 -1.64 -10.55
N VAL A 68 7.50 -1.13 -9.32
CA VAL A 68 8.65 -1.30 -8.42
C VAL A 68 8.89 -2.77 -8.08
N LEU A 69 7.83 -3.49 -7.70
CA LEU A 69 7.93 -4.91 -7.35
C LEU A 69 8.38 -5.75 -8.56
N ALA A 70 7.87 -5.45 -9.76
CA ALA A 70 8.21 -6.18 -10.98
C ALA A 70 9.65 -5.91 -11.45
N ALA A 71 10.19 -4.72 -11.17
CA ALA A 71 11.55 -4.35 -11.51
C ALA A 71 12.62 -4.90 -10.55
N ASP A 72 12.21 -5.51 -9.42
CA ASP A 72 13.16 -6.02 -8.43
C ASP A 72 13.96 -7.23 -8.96
N ALA A 73 15.26 -7.25 -8.70
CA ALA A 73 16.15 -8.33 -9.12
C ALA A 73 15.81 -9.69 -8.47
N ARG A 74 15.20 -9.68 -7.28
CA ARG A 74 14.89 -10.87 -6.49
C ARG A 74 13.56 -11.48 -6.97
N ALA A 75 13.63 -12.70 -7.51
CA ALA A 75 12.43 -13.43 -7.96
C ALA A 75 11.31 -13.55 -6.90
N PRO A 76 11.61 -13.80 -5.61
CA PRO A 76 10.56 -13.82 -4.57
C PRO A 76 9.82 -12.48 -4.40
N VAL A 77 10.49 -11.35 -4.65
CA VAL A 77 9.88 -10.02 -4.56
C VAL A 77 8.96 -9.77 -5.75
N ARG A 78 9.39 -10.15 -6.96
CA ARG A 78 8.58 -9.98 -8.18
C ARG A 78 7.24 -10.71 -8.13
N VAL A 79 7.15 -11.83 -7.43
CA VAL A 79 5.88 -12.56 -7.25
C VAL A 79 4.82 -11.68 -6.61
N HIS A 80 5.20 -10.76 -5.72
CA HIS A 80 4.26 -9.84 -5.07
C HIS A 80 3.64 -8.82 -6.01
N ALA A 81 4.22 -8.56 -7.19
CA ALA A 81 3.58 -7.73 -8.22
C ALA A 81 2.27 -8.34 -8.75
N GLN A 82 2.09 -9.65 -8.58
CA GLN A 82 0.88 -10.40 -8.96
C GLN A 82 -0.14 -10.50 -7.82
N HIS A 83 0.13 -9.89 -6.66
CA HIS A 83 -0.81 -9.90 -5.55
C HIS A 83 -1.82 -8.74 -5.65
N ALA A 84 -2.93 -8.88 -4.92
CA ALA A 84 -3.82 -7.77 -4.68
C ALA A 84 -3.09 -6.68 -3.87
N ILE A 85 -3.36 -5.42 -4.22
CA ILE A 85 -2.79 -4.26 -3.53
C ILE A 85 -3.92 -3.56 -2.79
N VAL A 86 -3.74 -3.40 -1.49
CA VAL A 86 -4.65 -2.68 -0.61
C VAL A 86 -4.10 -1.26 -0.44
N VAL A 87 -4.84 -0.26 -0.90
CA VAL A 87 -4.53 1.15 -0.67
C VAL A 87 -5.46 1.66 0.41
N ARG A 88 -4.88 2.16 1.50
CA ARG A 88 -5.62 2.67 2.66
C ARG A 88 -5.24 4.11 2.93
N TYR A 89 -6.24 4.96 3.08
CA TYR A 89 -6.09 6.34 3.56
C TYR A 89 -6.52 6.40 5.03
N GLU A 90 -5.67 6.93 5.88
CA GLU A 90 -5.93 7.17 7.30
C GLU A 90 -5.74 8.65 7.60
N ASP A 91 -6.81 9.35 7.93
CA ASP A 91 -6.76 10.76 8.28
C ASP A 91 -7.24 10.98 9.71
N VAL A 92 -6.60 11.92 10.39
CA VAL A 92 -6.99 12.36 11.72
C VAL A 92 -7.35 13.83 11.65
N ALA A 93 -8.47 14.20 12.25
CA ALA A 93 -8.90 15.58 12.40
C ALA A 93 -9.37 15.83 13.83
N VAL A 94 -9.09 17.02 14.37
CA VAL A 94 -9.64 17.44 15.66
C VAL A 94 -10.99 18.10 15.42
N THR A 95 -12.06 17.55 15.98
CA THR A 95 -13.41 18.13 15.93
C THR A 95 -13.95 18.27 17.33
N GLY A 96 -14.20 19.51 17.77
CA GLY A 96 -14.72 19.78 19.12
C GLY A 96 -13.81 19.31 20.25
N GLY A 97 -12.49 19.21 20.01
CA GLY A 97 -11.53 18.66 20.99
C GLY A 97 -11.37 17.14 20.97
N CYS A 98 -12.11 16.42 20.10
CA CYS A 98 -11.97 14.98 19.91
C CYS A 98 -11.10 14.67 18.68
N ASP A 99 -10.22 13.69 18.80
CA ASP A 99 -9.52 13.10 17.65
C ASP A 99 -10.48 12.19 16.87
N VAL A 100 -10.90 12.64 15.69
CA VAL A 100 -11.72 11.87 14.76
C VAL A 100 -10.82 11.21 13.74
N ARG A 101 -10.90 9.88 13.64
CA ARG A 101 -10.15 9.09 12.66
C ARG A 101 -11.08 8.66 11.53
N ALA A 102 -10.74 9.02 10.30
CA ALA A 102 -11.40 8.56 9.11
C ALA A 102 -10.51 7.53 8.39
N HIS A 103 -11.14 6.47 7.88
CA HIS A 103 -10.45 5.47 7.08
C HIS A 103 -11.19 5.20 5.78
N TRP A 104 -10.42 5.03 4.72
CA TRP A 104 -10.92 4.57 3.43
C TRP A 104 -9.96 3.51 2.88
N GLU A 105 -10.51 2.47 2.25
CA GLU A 105 -9.71 1.37 1.72
C GLU A 105 -10.22 0.95 0.34
N CYS A 106 -9.29 0.74 -0.59
CA CYS A 106 -9.54 0.10 -1.87
C CYS A 106 -8.65 -1.12 -2.03
N VAL A 107 -9.29 -2.25 -2.36
CA VAL A 107 -8.59 -3.48 -2.72
C VAL A 107 -8.51 -3.54 -4.24
N VAL A 108 -7.33 -3.26 -4.79
CA VAL A 108 -7.05 -3.37 -6.21
C VAL A 108 -6.69 -4.83 -6.52
N PRO A 109 -7.55 -5.58 -7.23
CA PRO A 109 -7.32 -6.99 -7.51
C PRO A 109 -6.10 -7.17 -8.41
N THR A 110 -5.59 -8.41 -8.45
CA THR A 110 -4.55 -8.81 -9.40
C THR A 110 -5.01 -8.52 -10.83
N PRO A 111 -4.15 -7.97 -11.71
CA PRO A 111 -4.50 -7.78 -13.11
C PRO A 111 -4.87 -9.11 -13.74
N ALA A 112 -5.96 -9.17 -14.51
CA ALA A 112 -6.25 -10.33 -15.33
C ALA A 112 -5.06 -10.57 -16.28
N ARG A 113 -4.61 -11.83 -16.35
CA ARG A 113 -3.52 -12.24 -17.25
C ARG A 113 -3.95 -12.21 -18.70
#